data_AF-A0A0S8IGQ2-F1
#
_entry.id   AF-A0A0S8IGQ2-F1
#
_cell.length_a   1.000
_cell.length_b   1.000
_cell.length_c   1.000
_cell.angle_alpha   90.00
_cell.angle_beta   90.00
_cell.angle_gamma   90.00
#
_symmetry.space_group_name_H-M   'P 1'
#
loop_
_entity.id
_entity.type
_entity.pdbx_description
1 polymer ?
#
loop_
_entity_poly.entity_id
_entity_poly.type
_entity_poly.pdbx_seq_one_letter_code
_entity_poly.pdbx_strand_id
1 'polypeptide(L)'
;MSDLAGPGGARIPASAARLYRVHYVDCRGQGWLPDSMVPWRDPWNKKRIGGKFGAPFPVEAGTNGLVWVELHVSEDAKPGDYKGSVDVTVAGKPARSLPLSVTVWDVTLPKTTTLLTYFELSRDTAERHALHALHNHRIDVWRVVHRSHGLGWKDGKPVVQWSAEYDGVLDDYFSGRMFSDGVPGKRYLFFAQSWPIYQLLRGRSDENRIAILKQYEAHYKDKPYVDKLAWFFIDEPNARTLKRCVTIGKQIKEHSPSIKFLLTTRYNKDLIGLVDIWDAIINREVISWNAPGPDPYRDEMKKGREVINCVTVNSNAPTSPNIFIHHKAMNTRIWPWVTYALDQQGIEFWNTAAAPSVLVPKKFGGNVWGDGSLFYRGLKEELGIVEREIALPSIRLKILRDGIEDFELLALLRKKDPALAKKLCHRMVQETKDYDKSFAAPVQHMSWNWNRDGKGDRQVPGFVIWESSAERLAETRAAVAAGLSGRK
;
A
#
# COMPACT_ATOMS: atom_id res chain seq x y z
N MET A 1 -9.29 21.51 -18.22
CA MET A 1 -7.82 21.68 -18.24
C MET A 1 -7.41 21.81 -19.68
N SER A 2 -6.49 22.72 -19.99
CA SER A 2 -5.89 22.83 -21.33
C SER A 2 -4.87 21.71 -21.57
N ASP A 3 -4.41 21.57 -22.81
CA ASP A 3 -3.12 20.93 -23.05
C ASP A 3 -2.01 21.68 -22.30
N LEU A 4 -0.97 20.96 -21.90
CA LEU A 4 0.25 21.58 -21.39
C LEU A 4 1.27 21.68 -22.52
N ALA A 5 1.68 22.91 -22.84
CA ALA A 5 2.73 23.18 -23.83
C ALA A 5 4.11 23.15 -23.16
N GLY A 6 5.03 22.39 -23.74
CA GLY A 6 6.39 22.20 -23.23
C GLY A 6 7.47 22.56 -24.26
N PRO A 7 8.74 22.19 -23.99
CA PRO A 7 9.89 22.57 -24.80
C PRO A 7 9.83 21.96 -26.21
N GLY A 8 10.36 22.69 -27.20
CA GLY A 8 10.47 22.19 -28.57
C GLY A 8 9.12 21.83 -29.23
N GLY A 9 8.01 22.42 -28.76
CA GLY A 9 6.66 22.10 -29.24
C GLY A 9 6.06 20.83 -28.65
N ALA A 10 6.72 20.18 -27.69
CA ALA A 10 6.18 19.02 -26.98
C ALA A 10 4.88 19.37 -26.25
N ARG A 11 3.97 18.39 -26.13
CA ARG A 11 2.67 18.57 -25.48
C ARG A 11 2.35 17.41 -24.55
N ILE A 12 1.77 17.73 -23.40
CA ILE A 12 1.00 16.76 -22.60
C ILE A 12 -0.47 17.07 -22.85
N PRO A 13 -1.23 16.17 -23.50
CA PRO A 13 -2.59 16.46 -23.90
C PRO A 13 -3.52 16.58 -22.68
N ALA A 14 -4.58 17.36 -22.78
CA ALA A 14 -5.59 17.49 -21.71
C ALA A 14 -6.22 16.15 -21.31
N SER A 15 -6.27 15.18 -22.24
CA SER A 15 -6.74 13.81 -22.00
C SER A 15 -5.88 13.01 -21.03
N ALA A 16 -4.64 13.45 -20.77
CA ALA A 16 -3.76 12.89 -19.76
C ALA A 16 -4.21 13.22 -18.32
N ALA A 17 -5.09 14.21 -18.15
CA ALA A 17 -5.66 14.55 -16.86
C ALA A 17 -6.98 13.83 -16.59
N ARG A 18 -7.13 13.38 -15.35
CA ARG A 18 -8.39 12.89 -14.77
C ARG A 18 -8.82 13.83 -13.67
N LEU A 19 -10.09 14.20 -13.70
CA LEU A 19 -10.70 15.07 -12.71
C LEU A 19 -11.63 14.26 -11.83
N TYR A 20 -11.57 14.53 -10.52
CA TYR A 20 -12.44 13.92 -9.54
C TYR A 20 -13.14 15.00 -8.74
N ARG A 21 -14.44 14.84 -8.48
CA ARG A 21 -15.09 15.55 -7.39
C ARG A 21 -14.73 14.82 -6.10
N VAL A 22 -14.17 15.54 -5.15
CA VAL A 22 -13.89 15.02 -3.82
C VAL A 22 -15.08 15.34 -2.92
N HIS A 23 -15.58 14.32 -2.22
CA HIS A 23 -16.65 14.45 -1.25
C HIS A 23 -16.10 14.40 0.17
N TYR A 24 -16.72 15.21 1.02
CA TYR A 24 -16.58 15.08 2.46
C TYR A 24 -17.42 13.90 2.96
N VAL A 25 -16.86 13.12 3.89
CA VAL A 25 -17.49 11.96 4.50
C VAL A 25 -17.66 12.19 6.00
N ASP A 26 -18.78 11.72 6.57
CA ASP A 26 -19.10 11.94 7.98
C ASP A 26 -18.29 11.01 8.89
N CYS A 27 -17.23 11.55 9.50
CA CYS A 27 -16.42 10.88 10.52
C CYS A 27 -16.91 11.20 11.94
N ARG A 28 -18.16 11.62 12.10
CA ARG A 28 -18.86 11.93 13.36
C ARG A 28 -18.08 12.93 14.21
N GLY A 29 -17.59 12.51 15.38
CA GLY A 29 -16.84 13.37 16.31
C GLY A 29 -15.53 13.93 15.73
N GLN A 30 -15.06 13.44 14.58
CA GLN A 30 -13.92 13.99 13.83
C GLN A 30 -14.33 15.00 12.74
N GLY A 31 -15.64 15.19 12.53
CA GLY A 31 -16.21 16.10 11.54
C GLY A 31 -16.34 15.49 10.14
N TRP A 32 -16.66 16.37 9.20
CA TRP A 32 -16.75 16.07 7.77
C TRP A 32 -15.37 16.20 7.15
N LEU A 33 -14.80 15.09 6.68
CA LEU A 33 -13.42 15.04 6.18
C LEU A 33 -13.39 14.63 4.70
N PRO A 34 -12.56 15.24 3.85
CA PRO A 34 -12.50 14.89 2.43
C PRO A 34 -11.78 13.55 2.24
N ASP A 35 -12.41 12.59 1.56
CA ASP A 35 -11.73 11.32 1.23
C ASP A 35 -12.29 10.64 -0.04
N SER A 36 -13.61 10.56 -0.19
CA SER A 36 -14.23 9.87 -1.32
C SER A 36 -14.09 10.62 -2.64
N MET A 37 -13.59 9.97 -3.70
CA MET A 37 -13.33 10.61 -5.00
C MET A 37 -14.18 10.03 -6.12
N VAL A 38 -15.12 10.84 -6.63
CA VAL A 38 -15.95 10.48 -7.79
C VAL A 38 -15.29 11.00 -9.07
N PRO A 39 -14.84 10.12 -9.99
CA PRO A 39 -14.25 10.57 -11.25
C PRO A 39 -15.31 11.22 -12.13
N TRP A 40 -14.92 12.23 -12.91
CA TRP A 40 -15.85 12.89 -13.84
C TRP A 40 -16.27 11.99 -15.00
N ARG A 41 -15.46 10.96 -15.28
CA ARG A 41 -15.72 9.94 -16.30
C ARG A 41 -15.47 8.56 -15.71
N ASP A 42 -16.31 7.62 -16.07
CA ASP A 42 -16.15 6.22 -15.70
C ASP A 42 -14.78 5.71 -16.19
N PRO A 43 -13.95 5.09 -15.32
CA PRO A 43 -12.60 4.68 -15.71
C PRO A 43 -12.56 3.64 -16.84
N TRP A 44 -13.64 2.89 -17.05
CA TRP A 44 -13.72 1.81 -18.02
C TRP A 44 -14.42 2.22 -19.31
N ASN A 45 -15.65 2.75 -19.24
CA ASN A 45 -16.40 3.09 -20.45
C ASN A 45 -16.26 4.57 -20.87
N LYS A 46 -15.54 5.38 -20.08
CA LYS A 46 -15.23 6.80 -20.32
C LYS A 46 -16.45 7.73 -20.42
N LYS A 47 -17.67 7.23 -20.17
CA LYS A 47 -18.90 8.03 -20.11
C LYS A 47 -18.82 8.98 -18.93
N ARG A 48 -19.43 10.16 -19.06
CA ARG A 48 -19.47 11.17 -17.99
C ARG A 48 -20.28 10.65 -16.80
N ILE A 49 -19.82 10.93 -15.59
CA ILE A 49 -20.56 10.70 -14.36
C ILE A 49 -21.21 12.01 -13.92
N GLY A 50 -22.54 12.10 -14.06
CA GLY A 50 -23.33 13.31 -13.84
C GLY A 50 -24.44 13.21 -12.80
N GLY A 51 -24.59 12.07 -12.11
CA GLY A 51 -25.60 11.88 -11.04
C GLY A 51 -25.35 12.73 -9.80
N LYS A 52 -26.03 12.41 -8.68
CA LYS A 52 -26.02 13.20 -7.42
C LYS A 52 -24.62 13.60 -6.97
N PHE A 53 -23.65 12.70 -7.12
CA PHE A 53 -22.27 12.90 -6.69
C PHE A 53 -21.27 13.13 -7.83
N GLY A 54 -21.75 13.25 -9.07
CA GLY A 54 -20.93 13.50 -10.27
C GLY A 54 -20.62 14.98 -10.51
N ALA A 55 -20.13 15.28 -11.72
CA ALA A 55 -19.88 16.63 -12.22
C ALA A 55 -20.77 16.96 -13.45
N PRO A 56 -21.31 18.18 -13.58
CA PRO A 56 -21.05 19.35 -12.75
C PRO A 56 -21.79 19.26 -11.41
N PHE A 57 -21.43 20.10 -10.45
CA PHE A 57 -22.02 20.04 -9.11
C PHE A 57 -22.20 21.40 -8.48
N PRO A 58 -23.23 21.58 -7.62
CA PRO A 58 -23.38 22.78 -6.82
C PRO A 58 -22.34 22.81 -5.69
N VAL A 59 -21.96 24.03 -5.28
CA VAL A 59 -21.23 24.29 -4.04
C VAL A 59 -22.17 25.12 -3.18
N GLU A 60 -22.55 24.61 -2.02
CA GLU A 60 -23.49 25.27 -1.12
C GLU A 60 -22.85 26.50 -0.46
N ALA A 61 -23.67 27.50 -0.15
CA ALA A 61 -23.19 28.70 0.53
C ALA A 61 -22.53 28.33 1.87
N GLY A 62 -21.33 28.87 2.12
CA GLY A 62 -20.55 28.57 3.33
C GLY A 62 -19.77 27.25 3.27
N THR A 63 -19.72 26.57 2.12
CA THR A 63 -18.95 25.31 1.94
C THR A 63 -17.87 25.45 0.87
N ASN A 64 -16.92 24.50 0.87
CA ASN A 64 -15.91 24.38 -0.17
C ASN A 64 -16.23 23.20 -1.09
N GLY A 65 -16.16 23.41 -2.41
CA GLY A 65 -16.17 22.33 -3.39
C GLY A 65 -14.75 21.91 -3.73
N LEU A 66 -14.44 20.61 -3.67
CA LEU A 66 -13.09 20.11 -3.93
C LEU A 66 -13.04 19.34 -5.25
N VAL A 67 -12.02 19.65 -6.05
CA VAL A 67 -11.67 18.92 -7.27
C VAL A 67 -10.25 18.44 -7.15
N TRP A 68 -10.04 17.14 -7.33
CA TRP A 68 -8.70 16.57 -7.46
C TRP A 68 -8.33 16.45 -8.94
N VAL A 69 -7.12 16.90 -9.29
CA VAL A 69 -6.56 16.77 -10.62
C VAL A 69 -5.45 15.72 -10.57
N GLU A 70 -5.64 14.61 -11.26
CA GLU A 70 -4.60 13.60 -11.46
C GLU A 70 -4.06 13.75 -12.89
N LEU A 71 -2.74 13.97 -13.02
CA LEU A 71 -2.07 14.08 -14.31
C LEU A 71 -1.17 12.86 -14.53
N HIS A 72 -1.42 12.12 -15.61
CA HIS A 72 -0.52 11.04 -16.03
C HIS A 72 0.52 11.59 -17.02
N VAL A 73 1.80 11.54 -16.67
CA VAL A 73 2.90 11.91 -17.57
C VAL A 73 3.42 10.63 -18.20
N SER A 74 3.41 10.56 -19.54
CA SER A 74 3.86 9.39 -20.29
C SER A 74 5.38 9.19 -20.19
N GLU A 75 5.84 7.95 -20.31
CA GLU A 75 7.26 7.58 -20.25
C GLU A 75 8.10 8.24 -21.36
N ASP A 76 7.48 8.62 -22.47
CA ASP A 76 8.09 9.29 -23.63
C ASP A 76 7.98 10.83 -23.60
N ALA A 77 7.37 11.39 -22.54
CA ALA A 77 7.26 12.84 -22.38
C ALA A 77 8.65 13.49 -22.36
N LYS A 78 8.81 14.58 -23.12
CA LYS A 78 10.09 15.29 -23.18
C LYS A 78 10.38 15.98 -21.84
N PRO A 79 11.59 15.86 -21.28
CA PRO A 79 11.97 16.61 -20.08
C PRO A 79 11.87 18.12 -20.31
N GLY A 80 11.40 18.85 -19.31
CA GLY A 80 11.29 20.31 -19.34
C GLY A 80 10.06 20.85 -18.62
N ASP A 81 9.87 22.15 -18.76
CA ASP A 81 8.79 22.87 -18.08
C ASP A 81 7.60 23.00 -19.02
N TYR A 82 6.44 22.58 -18.53
CA TYR A 82 5.18 22.60 -19.24
C TYR A 82 4.23 23.61 -18.60
N LYS A 83 3.49 24.36 -19.41
CA LYS A 83 2.51 25.36 -18.97
C LYS A 83 1.15 25.13 -19.59
N GLY A 84 0.11 25.34 -18.81
CA GLY A 84 -1.29 25.30 -19.25
C GLY A 84 -2.19 25.95 -18.21
N SER A 85 -3.48 25.59 -18.23
CA SER A 85 -4.47 26.12 -17.31
C SER A 85 -5.51 25.10 -16.85
N VAL A 86 -6.08 25.37 -15.68
CA VAL A 86 -7.32 24.76 -15.20
C VAL A 86 -8.41 25.82 -15.25
N ASP A 87 -9.34 25.66 -16.20
CA ASP A 87 -10.48 26.57 -16.35
C ASP A 87 -11.66 26.12 -15.49
N VAL A 88 -12.17 27.06 -14.71
CA VAL A 88 -13.33 26.91 -13.83
C VAL A 88 -14.50 27.64 -14.46
N THR A 89 -15.61 26.92 -14.64
CA THR A 89 -16.87 27.48 -15.11
C THR A 89 -17.94 27.40 -14.02
N VAL A 90 -18.78 28.42 -13.91
CA VAL A 90 -19.91 28.49 -12.98
C VAL A 90 -21.16 28.81 -13.79
N ALA A 91 -22.21 28.00 -13.62
CA ALA A 91 -23.45 28.11 -14.40
C ALA A 91 -23.20 28.18 -15.93
N GLY A 92 -22.24 27.40 -16.42
CA GLY A 92 -21.86 27.35 -17.84
C GLY A 92 -21.02 28.53 -18.34
N LYS A 93 -20.73 29.53 -17.50
CA LYS A 93 -19.92 30.70 -17.87
C LYS A 93 -18.49 30.59 -17.32
N PRO A 94 -17.47 31.09 -18.02
CA PRO A 94 -16.12 31.19 -17.49
C PRO A 94 -16.11 32.00 -16.19
N ALA A 95 -15.50 31.45 -15.14
CA ALA A 95 -15.39 32.11 -13.84
C ALA A 95 -13.93 32.46 -13.52
N ARG A 96 -13.00 31.52 -13.74
CA ARG A 96 -11.57 31.74 -13.49
C ARG A 96 -10.74 30.77 -14.34
N SER A 97 -9.56 31.21 -14.76
CA SER A 97 -8.52 30.33 -15.31
C SER A 97 -7.33 30.34 -14.35
N LEU A 98 -6.93 29.16 -13.89
CA LEU A 98 -5.81 28.98 -12.96
C LEU A 98 -4.58 28.52 -13.75
N PRO A 99 -3.43 29.22 -13.71
CA PRO A 99 -2.23 28.76 -14.38
C PRO A 99 -1.71 27.48 -13.73
N LEU A 100 -1.30 26.53 -14.57
CA LEU A 100 -0.71 25.26 -14.17
C LEU A 100 0.69 25.14 -14.77
N SER A 101 1.69 24.85 -13.94
CA SER A 101 3.07 24.57 -14.35
C SER A 101 3.48 23.18 -13.87
N VAL A 102 4.08 22.40 -14.76
CA VAL A 102 4.55 21.03 -14.49
C VAL A 102 5.98 20.90 -14.98
N THR A 103 6.88 20.44 -14.11
CA THR A 103 8.26 20.12 -14.48
C THR A 103 8.37 18.62 -14.72
N VAL A 104 8.66 18.23 -15.96
CA VAL A 104 9.01 16.86 -16.31
C VAL A 104 10.53 16.73 -16.19
N TRP A 105 10.96 15.86 -15.29
CA TRP A 105 12.38 15.53 -15.11
C TRP A 105 12.77 14.41 -16.07
N ASP A 106 14.05 14.34 -16.44
CA ASP A 106 14.60 13.26 -17.25
C ASP A 106 14.80 11.99 -16.39
N VAL A 107 13.68 11.47 -15.89
CA VAL A 107 13.59 10.33 -15.00
C VAL A 107 12.33 9.56 -15.32
N THR A 108 12.48 8.31 -15.74
CA THR A 108 11.35 7.39 -15.96
C THR A 108 11.21 6.48 -14.74
N LEU A 109 10.03 6.51 -14.12
CA LEU A 109 9.68 5.53 -13.08
C LEU A 109 9.49 4.14 -13.70
N PRO A 110 10.01 3.06 -13.10
CA PRO A 110 9.80 1.71 -13.62
C PRO A 110 8.33 1.31 -13.52
N LYS A 111 7.85 0.51 -14.48
CA LYS A 111 6.47 -0.03 -14.47
C LYS A 111 6.21 -0.92 -13.26
N THR A 112 7.20 -1.74 -12.90
CA THR A 112 7.19 -2.56 -11.69
C THR A 112 7.87 -1.83 -10.54
N THR A 113 7.27 -1.85 -9.36
CA THR A 113 7.87 -1.30 -8.14
C THR A 113 8.88 -2.27 -7.53
N THR A 114 9.91 -1.74 -6.88
CA THR A 114 10.83 -2.51 -6.02
C THR A 114 10.26 -2.64 -4.60
N LEU A 115 9.43 -1.71 -4.14
CA LEU A 115 8.67 -1.85 -2.89
C LEU A 115 7.65 -2.98 -3.03
N LEU A 116 7.77 -4.02 -2.21
CA LEU A 116 6.78 -5.10 -2.14
C LEU A 116 5.51 -4.58 -1.44
N THR A 117 4.34 -4.90 -1.97
CA THR A 117 3.07 -4.59 -1.31
C THR A 117 2.27 -5.86 -1.08
N TYR A 118 1.69 -5.96 0.10
CA TYR A 118 0.83 -7.04 0.53
C TYR A 118 -0.49 -6.43 1.01
N PHE A 119 -1.42 -6.18 0.08
CA PHE A 119 -2.74 -5.62 0.43
C PHE A 119 -3.84 -6.68 0.24
N GLU A 120 -4.76 -6.83 1.21
CA GLU A 120 -5.89 -7.77 1.01
C GLU A 120 -6.91 -7.17 0.05
N LEU A 121 -7.17 -7.87 -1.05
CA LEU A 121 -8.35 -7.58 -1.86
C LEU A 121 -9.61 -8.08 -1.14
N SER A 122 -10.48 -7.14 -0.75
CA SER A 122 -11.69 -7.46 0.01
C SER A 122 -12.77 -8.15 -0.84
N ARG A 123 -13.52 -9.06 -0.20
CA ARG A 123 -14.64 -9.83 -0.78
C ARG A 123 -15.90 -9.02 -1.09
N ASP A 124 -16.03 -7.86 -0.47
CA ASP A 124 -17.25 -7.03 -0.49
C ASP A 124 -17.23 -5.95 -1.57
N THR A 125 -16.14 -5.86 -2.32
CA THR A 125 -15.94 -4.83 -3.35
C THR A 125 -16.28 -5.40 -4.72
N ALA A 126 -16.54 -4.57 -5.72
CA ALA A 126 -16.54 -5.04 -7.11
C ALA A 126 -15.10 -5.53 -7.45
N GLU A 127 -14.79 -6.78 -7.09
CA GLU A 127 -13.44 -7.31 -6.83
C GLU A 127 -12.48 -7.00 -7.99
N ARG A 128 -12.93 -7.20 -9.23
CA ARG A 128 -12.15 -6.90 -10.43
C ARG A 128 -11.85 -5.40 -10.55
N HIS A 129 -12.79 -4.50 -10.26
CA HIS A 129 -12.53 -3.07 -10.34
C HIS A 129 -11.53 -2.61 -9.29
N ALA A 130 -11.68 -3.09 -8.05
CA ALA A 130 -10.73 -2.77 -6.98
C ALA A 130 -9.33 -3.32 -7.27
N LEU A 131 -9.24 -4.55 -7.78
CA LEU A 131 -7.97 -5.16 -8.19
C LEU A 131 -7.26 -4.32 -9.26
N HIS A 132 -7.95 -4.00 -10.36
CA HIS A 132 -7.38 -3.16 -11.41
C HIS A 132 -7.09 -1.73 -10.90
N ALA A 133 -7.89 -1.21 -9.98
CA ALA A 133 -7.60 0.08 -9.36
C ALA A 133 -6.32 0.00 -8.53
N LEU A 134 -6.16 -0.96 -7.62
CA LEU A 134 -4.95 -1.15 -6.82
C LEU A 134 -3.69 -1.33 -7.70
N HIS A 135 -3.79 -2.15 -8.75
CA HIS A 135 -2.74 -2.31 -9.75
C HIS A 135 -2.31 -0.98 -10.38
N ASN A 136 -3.30 -0.18 -10.84
CA ASN A 136 -3.04 1.17 -11.38
C ASN A 136 -2.46 2.16 -10.34
N HIS A 137 -2.52 1.83 -9.05
CA HIS A 137 -1.89 2.57 -7.96
C HIS A 137 -0.59 1.91 -7.47
N ARG A 138 -0.03 0.98 -8.26
CA ARG A 138 1.23 0.28 -7.98
C ARG A 138 1.17 -0.56 -6.69
N ILE A 139 -0.01 -1.08 -6.38
CA ILE A 139 -0.27 -1.94 -5.23
C ILE A 139 -0.63 -3.32 -5.75
N ASP A 140 0.26 -4.27 -5.53
CA ASP A 140 -0.02 -5.69 -5.59
C ASP A 140 -0.90 -6.11 -4.40
N VAL A 141 -1.80 -7.04 -4.68
CA VAL A 141 -2.62 -7.69 -3.66
C VAL A 141 -2.05 -9.04 -3.34
N TRP A 142 -2.24 -9.50 -2.11
CA TRP A 142 -1.83 -10.85 -1.74
C TRP A 142 -2.89 -11.91 -2.00
N ARG A 143 -4.07 -11.54 -2.49
CA ARG A 143 -5.13 -12.49 -2.86
C ARG A 143 -5.91 -11.99 -4.08
N VAL A 144 -5.73 -12.66 -5.21
CA VAL A 144 -6.52 -12.43 -6.45
C VAL A 144 -7.63 -13.47 -6.67
N VAL A 145 -7.65 -14.55 -5.88
CA VAL A 145 -8.66 -15.62 -5.96
C VAL A 145 -9.39 -15.79 -4.63
N HIS A 146 -10.71 -15.55 -4.63
CA HIS A 146 -11.53 -15.67 -3.41
C HIS A 146 -11.87 -17.12 -3.05
N ARG A 147 -11.96 -18.02 -4.03
CA ARG A 147 -11.98 -19.46 -3.80
C ARG A 147 -10.70 -20.04 -4.34
N SER A 148 -9.65 -19.97 -3.53
CA SER A 148 -8.35 -20.49 -3.92
C SER A 148 -8.53 -21.96 -4.28
N HIS A 149 -9.05 -22.80 -3.38
CA HIS A 149 -9.28 -24.23 -3.61
C HIS A 149 -10.34 -24.80 -2.67
N GLY A 150 -10.83 -26.00 -2.95
CA GLY A 150 -11.60 -26.80 -2.00
C GLY A 150 -10.72 -27.66 -1.10
N LEU A 151 -11.30 -28.20 -0.05
CA LEU A 151 -10.70 -29.27 0.76
C LEU A 151 -11.71 -30.40 0.86
N GLY A 152 -11.31 -31.58 0.37
CA GLY A 152 -12.07 -32.81 0.45
C GLY A 152 -11.39 -33.84 1.36
N TRP A 153 -12.04 -34.99 1.50
CA TRP A 153 -11.53 -36.15 2.24
C TRP A 153 -11.62 -37.39 1.38
N LYS A 154 -10.57 -38.21 1.40
CA LYS A 154 -10.54 -39.53 0.76
C LYS A 154 -9.81 -40.49 1.69
N ASP A 155 -10.44 -41.62 2.01
CA ASP A 155 -9.87 -42.66 2.89
C ASP A 155 -9.36 -42.11 4.23
N GLY A 156 -10.11 -41.16 4.81
CA GLY A 156 -9.74 -40.51 6.08
C GLY A 156 -8.59 -39.49 5.99
N LYS A 157 -8.07 -39.18 4.80
CA LYS A 157 -6.99 -38.21 4.57
C LYS A 157 -7.50 -36.95 3.83
N PRO A 158 -6.95 -35.77 4.15
CA PRO A 158 -7.30 -34.54 3.45
C PRO A 158 -6.74 -34.52 2.02
N VAL A 159 -7.57 -34.08 1.07
CA VAL A 159 -7.18 -33.88 -0.33
C VAL A 159 -7.49 -32.44 -0.72
N VAL A 160 -6.49 -31.71 -1.20
CA VAL A 160 -6.67 -30.37 -1.74
C VAL A 160 -7.34 -30.47 -3.10
N GLN A 161 -8.47 -29.79 -3.27
CA GLN A 161 -9.23 -29.80 -4.51
C GLN A 161 -8.92 -28.54 -5.30
N TRP A 162 -8.02 -28.70 -6.28
CA TRP A 162 -7.66 -27.62 -7.19
C TRP A 162 -8.82 -27.36 -8.17
N SER A 163 -9.33 -26.13 -8.28
CA SER A 163 -10.38 -25.84 -9.28
C SER A 163 -9.74 -25.81 -10.67
N ALA A 164 -10.50 -26.17 -11.71
CA ALA A 164 -9.98 -26.19 -13.09
C ALA A 164 -9.46 -24.81 -13.55
N GLU A 165 -10.01 -23.73 -12.99
CA GLU A 165 -9.65 -22.35 -13.34
C GLU A 165 -8.52 -21.78 -12.48
N TYR A 166 -8.17 -22.43 -11.37
CA TYR A 166 -7.33 -21.79 -10.37
C TYR A 166 -5.94 -21.41 -10.90
N ASP A 167 -5.23 -22.38 -11.48
CA ASP A 167 -3.88 -22.15 -11.99
C ASP A 167 -3.91 -21.09 -13.09
N GLY A 168 -4.95 -21.07 -13.92
CA GLY A 168 -5.13 -20.06 -14.95
C GLY A 168 -5.21 -18.64 -14.41
N VAL A 169 -5.89 -18.42 -13.27
CA VAL A 169 -5.98 -17.08 -12.65
C VAL A 169 -4.62 -16.63 -12.10
N LEU A 170 -3.88 -17.52 -11.45
CA LEU A 170 -2.53 -17.19 -10.98
C LEU A 170 -1.54 -17.00 -12.15
N ASP A 171 -1.63 -17.83 -13.19
CA ASP A 171 -0.83 -17.69 -14.40
C ASP A 171 -1.09 -16.34 -15.06
N ASP A 172 -2.35 -15.91 -15.16
CA ASP A 172 -2.72 -14.60 -15.71
C ASP A 172 -2.22 -13.45 -14.83
N TYR A 173 -2.28 -13.59 -13.51
CA TYR A 173 -1.77 -12.59 -12.57
C TYR A 173 -0.24 -12.46 -12.66
N PHE A 174 0.50 -13.58 -12.60
CA PHE A 174 1.96 -13.58 -12.59
C PHE A 174 2.60 -13.41 -13.97
N SER A 175 1.85 -13.61 -15.06
CA SER A 175 2.28 -13.24 -16.42
C SER A 175 1.91 -11.82 -16.80
N GLY A 176 1.04 -11.15 -16.03
CA GLY A 176 0.53 -9.82 -16.33
C GLY A 176 -0.63 -9.80 -17.33
N ARG A 177 -1.07 -10.95 -17.88
CA ARG A 177 -2.24 -11.03 -18.78
C ARG A 177 -3.53 -10.54 -18.13
N MET A 178 -3.60 -10.56 -16.80
CA MET A 178 -4.71 -10.01 -16.03
C MET A 178 -4.87 -8.49 -16.21
N PHE A 179 -3.79 -7.77 -16.51
CA PHE A 179 -3.74 -6.31 -16.53
C PHE A 179 -3.49 -5.77 -17.93
N SER A 180 -4.11 -4.63 -18.24
CA SER A 180 -4.03 -4.02 -19.57
C SER A 180 -2.65 -3.49 -19.93
N ASP A 181 -1.78 -3.25 -18.95
CA ASP A 181 -0.40 -2.80 -19.14
C ASP A 181 0.61 -3.96 -19.20
N GLY A 182 0.14 -5.21 -19.05
CA GLY A 182 0.97 -6.42 -19.06
C GLY A 182 1.93 -6.53 -17.87
N VAL A 183 1.79 -5.69 -16.84
CA VAL A 183 2.69 -5.72 -15.68
C VAL A 183 2.26 -6.87 -14.75
N PRO A 184 3.13 -7.82 -14.42
CA PRO A 184 2.77 -8.95 -13.59
C PRO A 184 2.66 -8.59 -12.12
N GLY A 185 1.79 -9.31 -11.41
CA GLY A 185 1.76 -9.31 -9.96
C GLY A 185 3.07 -9.84 -9.36
N LYS A 186 3.46 -9.31 -8.19
CA LYS A 186 4.75 -9.65 -7.56
C LYS A 186 4.67 -10.68 -6.44
N ARG A 187 3.52 -10.81 -5.77
CA ARG A 187 3.35 -11.61 -4.56
C ARG A 187 1.95 -12.19 -4.44
N TYR A 188 1.85 -13.36 -3.80
CA TYR A 188 0.58 -13.99 -3.44
C TYR A 188 0.71 -14.72 -2.09
N LEU A 189 -0.26 -14.53 -1.20
CA LEU A 189 -0.29 -15.17 0.11
C LEU A 189 -1.41 -16.21 0.21
N PHE A 190 -1.03 -17.37 0.73
CA PHE A 190 -1.96 -18.37 1.24
C PHE A 190 -2.35 -18.00 2.67
N PHE A 191 -3.40 -17.17 2.83
CA PHE A 191 -3.82 -16.70 4.15
C PHE A 191 -4.59 -17.76 4.95
N ALA A 192 -4.02 -18.16 6.08
CA ALA A 192 -4.53 -19.24 6.91
C ALA A 192 -5.69 -18.88 7.83
N GLN A 193 -6.33 -17.72 7.66
CA GLN A 193 -7.67 -17.48 8.22
C GLN A 193 -8.80 -17.68 7.20
N SER A 194 -8.45 -17.86 5.93
CA SER A 194 -9.44 -18.14 4.89
C SER A 194 -9.64 -19.64 4.71
N TRP A 195 -10.89 -20.09 4.61
CA TRP A 195 -11.20 -21.45 4.18
C TRP A 195 -10.69 -21.68 2.74
N PRO A 196 -10.04 -22.83 2.43
CA PRO A 196 -9.79 -23.97 3.31
C PRO A 196 -8.48 -23.89 4.12
N ILE A 197 -7.59 -22.92 3.83
CA ILE A 197 -6.26 -22.77 4.45
C ILE A 197 -6.30 -22.70 5.98
N TYR A 198 -7.37 -22.14 6.53
CA TYR A 198 -7.68 -22.18 7.96
C TYR A 198 -7.80 -23.59 8.53
N GLN A 199 -8.45 -24.53 7.83
CA GLN A 199 -8.42 -25.94 8.22
C GLN A 199 -7.08 -26.59 7.90
N LEU A 200 -6.42 -26.19 6.80
CA LEU A 200 -5.16 -26.77 6.37
C LEU A 200 -4.07 -26.64 7.44
N LEU A 201 -4.03 -25.51 8.15
CA LEU A 201 -3.01 -25.21 9.16
C LEU A 201 -3.52 -25.22 10.61
N ARG A 202 -4.85 -25.07 10.85
CA ARG A 202 -5.43 -25.22 12.21
C ARG A 202 -5.85 -26.64 12.58
N GLY A 203 -5.89 -27.58 11.64
CA GLY A 203 -6.12 -29.00 11.93
C GLY A 203 -5.32 -29.46 13.15
N ARG A 204 -5.98 -30.17 14.09
CA ARG A 204 -5.32 -30.62 15.33
C ARG A 204 -4.34 -31.77 15.09
N SER A 205 -4.50 -32.50 13.99
CA SER A 205 -3.60 -33.58 13.58
C SER A 205 -2.45 -33.01 12.75
N ASP A 206 -1.23 -33.30 13.20
CA ASP A 206 -0.03 -32.96 12.47
C ASP A 206 0.05 -33.75 11.15
N GLU A 207 -0.43 -34.99 11.12
CA GLU A 207 -0.49 -35.82 9.92
C GLU A 207 -1.29 -35.15 8.80
N ASN A 208 -2.47 -34.62 9.12
CA ASN A 208 -3.32 -33.94 8.14
C ASN A 208 -2.65 -32.67 7.60
N ARG A 209 -2.06 -31.87 8.48
CA ARG A 209 -1.35 -30.64 8.10
C ARG A 209 -0.16 -30.95 7.19
N ILE A 210 0.64 -31.95 7.55
CA ILE A 210 1.79 -32.41 6.76
C ILE A 210 1.32 -32.93 5.39
N ALA A 211 0.26 -33.72 5.34
CA ALA A 211 -0.29 -34.23 4.08
C ALA A 211 -0.70 -33.12 3.11
N ILE A 212 -1.19 -31.99 3.65
CA ILE A 212 -1.55 -30.83 2.84
C ILE A 212 -0.32 -30.04 2.39
N LEU A 213 0.65 -29.79 3.29
CA LEU A 213 1.89 -29.11 2.93
C LEU A 213 2.58 -29.82 1.77
N LYS A 214 2.64 -31.16 1.81
CA LYS A 214 3.17 -31.98 0.71
C LYS A 214 2.38 -31.82 -0.59
N GLN A 215 1.06 -31.67 -0.54
CA GLN A 215 0.23 -31.44 -1.73
C GLN A 215 0.49 -30.06 -2.34
N TYR A 216 0.63 -29.01 -1.52
CA TYR A 216 1.00 -27.68 -2.00
C TYR A 216 2.42 -27.68 -2.60
N GLU A 217 3.38 -28.30 -1.92
CA GLU A 217 4.74 -28.44 -2.44
C GLU A 217 4.75 -29.13 -3.80
N ALA A 218 4.06 -30.27 -3.91
CA ALA A 218 3.97 -31.01 -5.17
C ALA A 218 3.30 -30.18 -6.29
N HIS A 219 2.34 -29.32 -5.95
CA HIS A 219 1.61 -28.49 -6.92
C HIS A 219 2.41 -27.27 -7.38
N TYR A 220 3.17 -26.63 -6.48
CA TYR A 220 3.80 -25.33 -6.76
C TYR A 220 5.30 -25.37 -7.00
N LYS A 221 6.05 -26.37 -6.53
CA LYS A 221 7.53 -26.36 -6.56
C LYS A 221 8.14 -26.08 -7.94
N ASP A 222 7.46 -26.52 -9.01
CA ASP A 222 7.94 -26.38 -10.39
C ASP A 222 7.27 -25.20 -11.13
N LYS A 223 6.41 -24.42 -10.45
CA LYS A 223 5.77 -23.24 -11.04
C LYS A 223 6.78 -22.09 -11.16
N PRO A 224 6.76 -21.30 -12.25
CA PRO A 224 7.74 -20.23 -12.49
C PRO A 224 7.63 -19.04 -11.52
N TYR A 225 6.59 -19.01 -10.68
CA TYR A 225 6.31 -17.97 -9.70
C TYR A 225 6.38 -18.48 -8.25
N VAL A 226 6.89 -19.69 -8.00
CA VAL A 226 6.90 -20.29 -6.66
C VAL A 226 7.62 -19.44 -5.61
N ASP A 227 8.68 -18.73 -6.01
CA ASP A 227 9.44 -17.81 -5.16
C ASP A 227 8.68 -16.53 -4.76
N LYS A 228 7.53 -16.28 -5.40
CA LYS A 228 6.60 -15.17 -5.11
C LYS A 228 5.46 -15.58 -4.17
N LEU A 229 5.39 -16.86 -3.81
CA LEU A 229 4.36 -17.41 -2.94
C LEU A 229 4.81 -17.41 -1.49
N ALA A 230 3.90 -17.09 -0.59
CA ALA A 230 4.13 -17.24 0.84
C ALA A 230 2.93 -17.83 1.59
N TRP A 231 3.23 -18.67 2.57
CA TRP A 231 2.31 -19.06 3.64
C TRP A 231 2.17 -17.90 4.62
N PHE A 232 0.96 -17.42 4.86
CA PHE A 232 0.68 -16.47 5.93
C PHE A 232 -0.17 -17.15 7.01
N PHE A 233 0.46 -17.55 8.11
CA PHE A 233 -0.15 -18.48 9.06
C PHE A 233 -1.02 -17.81 10.12
N ILE A 234 -0.43 -16.99 10.98
CA ILE A 234 -1.17 -16.34 12.07
C ILE A 234 -0.73 -14.89 12.15
N ASP A 235 -1.73 -14.03 12.23
CA ASP A 235 -1.55 -12.62 12.48
C ASP A 235 -1.35 -12.37 13.99
N GLU A 236 -0.36 -11.55 14.31
CA GLU A 236 0.07 -11.14 15.65
C GLU A 236 -0.05 -12.22 16.76
N PRO A 237 0.68 -13.37 16.66
CA PRO A 237 0.51 -14.46 17.60
C PRO A 237 0.88 -14.06 19.04
N ASN A 238 -0.01 -14.35 19.99
CA ASN A 238 0.32 -14.30 21.43
C ASN A 238 1.33 -15.40 21.81
N ALA A 239 1.86 -15.35 23.04
CA ALA A 239 2.88 -16.28 23.52
C ALA A 239 2.51 -17.78 23.40
N ARG A 240 1.22 -18.14 23.58
CA ARG A 240 0.75 -19.52 23.40
C ARG A 240 0.79 -19.92 21.93
N THR A 241 0.32 -19.02 21.07
CA THR A 241 0.22 -19.25 19.62
C THR A 241 1.58 -19.21 18.94
N LEU A 242 2.55 -18.50 19.49
CA LEU A 242 3.92 -18.45 19.00
C LEU A 242 4.57 -19.84 18.98
N LYS A 243 4.39 -20.65 20.04
CA LYS A 243 4.89 -22.04 20.07
C LYS A 243 4.36 -22.87 18.90
N ARG A 244 3.11 -22.64 18.52
CA ARG A 244 2.49 -23.29 17.36
C ARG A 244 3.10 -22.79 16.05
N CYS A 245 3.43 -21.50 15.95
CA CYS A 245 4.12 -20.94 14.78
C CYS A 245 5.51 -21.57 14.61
N VAL A 246 6.23 -21.85 15.69
CA VAL A 246 7.51 -22.58 15.64
C VAL A 246 7.31 -24.00 15.10
N THR A 247 6.35 -24.76 15.64
CA THR A 247 6.03 -26.12 15.14
C THR A 247 5.66 -26.12 13.67
N ILE A 248 4.82 -25.18 13.23
CA ILE A 248 4.36 -25.09 11.85
C ILE A 248 5.44 -24.59 10.92
N GLY A 249 6.25 -23.61 11.34
CA GLY A 249 7.42 -23.17 10.60
C GLY A 249 8.35 -24.33 10.29
N LYS A 250 8.64 -25.20 11.27
CA LYS A 250 9.44 -26.42 11.04
C LYS A 250 8.83 -27.34 9.99
N GLN A 251 7.52 -27.58 10.07
CA GLN A 251 6.84 -28.45 9.11
C GLN A 251 6.75 -27.84 7.70
N ILE A 252 6.60 -26.51 7.58
CA ILE A 252 6.69 -25.82 6.30
C ILE A 252 8.10 -26.02 5.71
N LYS A 253 9.16 -25.81 6.50
CA LYS A 253 10.54 -26.05 6.06
C LYS A 253 10.80 -27.49 5.62
N GLU A 254 10.18 -28.46 6.27
CA GLU A 254 10.38 -29.88 5.96
C GLU A 254 9.54 -30.38 4.79
N HIS A 255 8.33 -29.88 4.61
CA HIS A 255 7.33 -30.48 3.72
C HIS A 255 6.79 -29.55 2.63
N SER A 256 7.04 -28.25 2.73
CA SER A 256 6.76 -27.26 1.68
C SER A 256 7.86 -26.19 1.59
N PRO A 257 9.14 -26.58 1.43
CA PRO A 257 10.26 -25.64 1.47
C PRO A 257 10.27 -24.62 0.33
N SER A 258 9.60 -24.90 -0.80
CA SER A 258 9.60 -24.00 -1.95
C SER A 258 8.73 -22.76 -1.75
N ILE A 259 7.76 -22.81 -0.83
CA ILE A 259 6.87 -21.69 -0.51
C ILE A 259 7.37 -20.99 0.76
N LYS A 260 7.59 -19.68 0.68
CA LYS A 260 8.12 -18.87 1.80
C LYS A 260 7.17 -18.87 3.00
N PHE A 261 7.69 -18.76 4.22
CA PHE A 261 6.88 -18.54 5.42
C PHE A 261 6.89 -17.06 5.82
N LEU A 262 5.72 -16.42 5.74
CA LEU A 262 5.48 -15.05 6.21
C LEU A 262 4.80 -15.05 7.58
N LEU A 263 5.27 -14.18 8.47
CA LEU A 263 4.62 -13.96 9.76
C LEU A 263 4.64 -12.50 10.19
N THR A 264 3.44 -11.97 10.45
CA THR A 264 3.23 -10.68 11.12
C THR A 264 3.38 -10.88 12.62
N THR A 265 4.49 -10.41 13.19
CA THR A 265 4.81 -10.68 14.58
C THR A 265 5.84 -9.70 15.17
N ARG A 266 5.89 -9.68 16.50
CA ARG A 266 7.05 -9.13 17.22
C ARG A 266 8.29 -9.94 16.87
N TYR A 267 9.43 -9.27 16.71
CA TYR A 267 10.69 -10.00 16.52
C TYR A 267 10.88 -11.03 17.64
N ASN A 268 11.12 -12.29 17.27
CA ASN A 268 11.26 -13.37 18.22
C ASN A 268 12.34 -14.36 17.81
N LYS A 269 13.29 -14.60 18.71
CA LYS A 269 14.43 -15.48 18.46
C LYS A 269 14.04 -16.93 18.17
N ASP A 270 12.91 -17.42 18.67
CA ASP A 270 12.45 -18.80 18.48
C ASP A 270 11.97 -19.06 17.04
N LEU A 271 11.76 -17.99 16.26
CA LEU A 271 11.32 -18.03 14.87
C LEU A 271 12.46 -17.82 13.86
N ILE A 272 13.67 -17.51 14.34
CA ILE A 272 14.85 -17.31 13.48
C ILE A 272 15.13 -18.60 12.69
N GLY A 273 15.39 -18.45 11.38
CA GLY A 273 15.62 -19.57 10.47
C GLY A 273 14.34 -20.27 9.99
N LEU A 274 13.19 -20.00 10.62
CA LEU A 274 11.89 -20.50 10.19
C LEU A 274 11.15 -19.47 9.33
N VAL A 275 11.12 -18.21 9.74
CA VAL A 275 10.44 -17.13 9.00
C VAL A 275 11.31 -16.67 7.83
N ASP A 276 10.73 -16.65 6.63
CA ASP A 276 11.37 -16.12 5.41
C ASP A 276 11.05 -14.65 5.17
N ILE A 277 9.82 -14.25 5.52
CA ILE A 277 9.31 -12.89 5.37
C ILE A 277 8.81 -12.42 6.73
N TRP A 278 9.56 -11.52 7.35
CA TRP A 278 9.14 -10.87 8.59
C TRP A 278 8.25 -9.69 8.25
N ASP A 279 7.02 -9.70 8.73
CA ASP A 279 6.14 -8.53 8.68
C ASP A 279 6.14 -7.84 10.05
N ALA A 280 6.88 -6.74 10.12
CA ALA A 280 7.12 -6.00 11.36
C ALA A 280 6.02 -4.95 11.58
N ILE A 281 5.38 -4.96 12.75
CA ILE A 281 4.39 -3.92 13.09
C ILE A 281 5.15 -2.63 13.41
N ILE A 282 5.23 -1.71 12.46
CA ILE A 282 6.23 -0.63 12.53
C ILE A 282 5.99 0.24 13.77
N ASN A 283 4.76 0.70 13.98
CA ASN A 283 4.39 1.64 15.03
C ASN A 283 4.44 1.03 16.45
N ARG A 284 4.56 -0.30 16.58
CA ARG A 284 4.54 -1.01 17.88
C ARG A 284 5.85 -1.76 18.16
N GLU A 285 6.44 -2.37 17.15
CA GLU A 285 7.59 -3.27 17.27
C GLU A 285 8.88 -2.68 16.72
N VAL A 286 8.81 -1.61 15.94
CA VAL A 286 10.01 -1.01 15.35
C VAL A 286 10.27 0.36 15.94
N ILE A 287 9.24 1.22 16.01
CA ILE A 287 9.44 2.63 16.37
C ILE A 287 8.61 3.09 17.58
N SER A 288 8.17 2.18 18.44
CA SER A 288 7.43 2.50 19.69
C SER A 288 8.32 2.49 20.92
N TRP A 289 7.94 3.21 22.00
CA TRP A 289 8.81 3.53 23.14
C TRP A 289 9.48 2.31 23.81
N ASN A 290 8.96 1.09 23.64
CA ASN A 290 9.51 -0.17 24.16
C ASN A 290 9.78 -1.22 23.06
N ALA A 291 9.96 -0.77 21.82
CA ALA A 291 10.22 -1.64 20.68
C ALA A 291 11.68 -2.12 20.65
N PRO A 292 11.95 -3.35 20.16
CA PRO A 292 13.30 -3.86 19.92
C PRO A 292 14.10 -3.06 18.86
N GLY A 293 13.44 -2.18 18.10
CA GLY A 293 14.09 -1.38 17.06
C GLY A 293 14.29 -2.14 15.74
N PRO A 294 14.88 -1.48 14.72
CA PRO A 294 15.07 -2.07 13.40
C PRO A 294 16.25 -3.05 13.29
N ASP A 295 17.21 -3.00 14.21
CA ASP A 295 18.47 -3.75 14.08
C ASP A 295 18.30 -5.28 14.00
N PRO A 296 17.42 -5.94 14.79
CA PRO A 296 17.19 -7.37 14.65
C PRO A 296 16.67 -7.76 13.26
N TYR A 297 15.86 -6.90 12.64
CA TYR A 297 15.35 -7.10 11.29
C TYR A 297 16.43 -6.90 10.23
N ARG A 298 17.33 -5.92 10.41
CA ARG A 298 18.51 -5.75 9.55
C ARG A 298 19.42 -6.96 9.56
N ASP A 299 19.59 -7.60 10.71
CA ASP A 299 20.38 -8.82 10.83
C ASP A 299 19.72 -10.01 10.11
N GLU A 300 18.39 -10.08 10.05
CA GLU A 300 17.69 -11.06 9.23
C GLU A 300 17.84 -10.75 7.73
N MET A 301 17.77 -9.48 7.31
CA MET A 301 18.02 -9.09 5.91
C MET A 301 19.43 -9.46 5.43
N LYS A 302 20.45 -9.32 6.29
CA LYS A 302 21.83 -9.78 5.97
C LYS A 302 21.92 -11.29 5.74
N LYS A 303 20.97 -12.07 6.27
CA LYS A 303 20.86 -13.53 6.07
C LYS A 303 19.97 -13.89 4.86
N GLY A 304 19.59 -12.90 4.05
CA GLY A 304 18.75 -13.10 2.86
C GLY A 304 17.26 -13.24 3.16
N ARG A 305 16.80 -12.91 4.37
CA ARG A 305 15.36 -12.87 4.69
C ARG A 305 14.74 -11.59 4.17
N GLU A 306 13.46 -11.66 3.82
CA GLU A 306 12.68 -10.49 3.48
C GLU A 306 12.13 -9.84 4.76
N VAL A 307 12.16 -8.51 4.82
CA VAL A 307 11.49 -7.75 5.90
C VAL A 307 10.57 -6.72 5.26
N ILE A 308 9.29 -6.83 5.58
CA ILE A 308 8.26 -5.84 5.26
C ILE A 308 7.70 -5.27 6.57
N ASN A 309 6.78 -4.31 6.48
CA ASN A 309 6.12 -3.78 7.65
C ASN A 309 4.64 -3.49 7.44
N CYS A 310 3.89 -3.44 8.54
CA CYS A 310 2.48 -3.10 8.55
C CYS A 310 2.19 -1.97 9.54
N VAL A 311 1.11 -1.24 9.28
CA VAL A 311 0.50 -0.29 10.22
C VAL A 311 -0.77 -0.89 10.80
N THR A 312 -1.08 -0.60 12.06
CA THR A 312 -2.22 -1.25 12.77
C THR A 312 -3.18 -0.23 13.37
N VAL A 313 -4.41 -0.69 13.62
CA VAL A 313 -5.47 0.08 14.30
C VAL A 313 -5.04 0.60 15.68
N ASN A 314 -4.17 -0.13 16.37
CA ASN A 314 -3.70 0.20 17.72
C ASN A 314 -2.71 1.38 17.74
N SER A 315 -2.39 1.91 16.56
CA SER A 315 -1.39 2.97 16.36
C SER A 315 -2.06 4.26 15.88
N ASN A 316 -3.12 4.66 16.58
CA ASN A 316 -3.92 5.84 16.27
C ASN A 316 -3.34 7.15 16.83
N ALA A 317 -2.04 7.19 17.13
CA ALA A 317 -1.38 8.46 17.39
C ALA A 317 -1.47 9.30 16.09
N PRO A 318 -2.01 10.54 16.13
CA PRO A 318 -2.08 11.42 14.96
C PRO A 318 -0.72 11.74 14.34
N THR A 319 0.35 11.35 15.01
CA THR A 319 1.75 11.53 14.67
C THR A 319 2.40 10.24 14.21
N SER A 320 1.68 9.30 13.60
CA SER A 320 2.19 7.99 13.23
C SER A 320 1.89 7.67 11.76
N PRO A 321 2.78 7.03 10.99
CA PRO A 321 2.45 6.57 9.65
C PRO A 321 1.22 5.69 9.72
N ASN A 322 0.18 6.09 9.00
CA ASN A 322 -1.07 5.37 8.95
C ASN A 322 -1.92 5.87 7.79
N ILE A 323 -3.00 5.14 7.51
CA ILE A 323 -3.91 5.43 6.39
C ILE A 323 -5.33 5.65 6.88
N PHE A 324 -5.49 6.39 7.98
CA PHE A 324 -6.79 6.78 8.51
C PHE A 324 -7.29 8.09 7.91
N ILE A 325 -8.60 8.24 7.80
CA ILE A 325 -9.24 9.44 7.21
C ILE A 325 -8.98 10.68 8.06
N HIS A 326 -9.00 10.53 9.38
CA HIS A 326 -8.81 11.62 10.34
C HIS A 326 -7.33 11.93 10.64
N HIS A 327 -6.40 11.31 9.92
CA HIS A 327 -4.98 11.66 9.99
C HIS A 327 -4.60 12.67 8.90
N LYS A 328 -3.49 13.38 9.08
CA LYS A 328 -2.98 14.26 8.02
C LYS A 328 -2.58 13.41 6.82
N ALA A 329 -2.77 13.96 5.61
CA ALA A 329 -2.31 13.35 4.36
C ALA A 329 -0.86 12.84 4.43
N MET A 330 0.02 13.59 5.11
CA MET A 330 1.42 13.21 5.22
C MET A 330 1.65 11.90 6.00
N ASN A 331 0.80 11.55 6.96
CA ASN A 331 0.91 10.28 7.67
C ASN A 331 0.78 9.08 6.71
N THR A 332 -0.04 9.20 5.66
CA THR A 332 -0.14 8.20 4.60
C THR A 332 1.06 8.27 3.66
N ARG A 333 1.45 9.48 3.25
CA ARG A 333 2.54 9.69 2.30
C ARG A 333 3.90 9.21 2.81
N ILE A 334 4.16 9.39 4.11
CA ILE A 334 5.47 9.13 4.72
C ILE A 334 5.73 7.63 4.93
N TRP A 335 4.71 6.77 4.91
CA TRP A 335 4.89 5.35 5.25
C TRP A 335 5.90 4.62 4.34
N PRO A 336 5.90 4.78 3.00
CA PRO A 336 6.98 4.29 2.15
C PRO A 336 8.35 4.94 2.42
N TRP A 337 8.40 6.22 2.80
CA TRP A 337 9.67 6.87 3.18
C TRP A 337 10.26 6.27 4.44
N VAL A 338 9.42 5.99 5.45
CA VAL A 338 9.86 5.29 6.66
C VAL A 338 10.34 3.89 6.31
N THR A 339 9.61 3.17 5.45
CA THR A 339 10.03 1.85 4.96
C THR A 339 11.42 1.90 4.31
N TYR A 340 11.68 2.91 3.49
CA TYR A 340 13.00 3.14 2.89
C TYR A 340 14.09 3.46 3.92
N ALA A 341 13.80 4.34 4.89
CA ALA A 341 14.75 4.75 5.93
C ALA A 341 15.16 3.59 6.83
N LEU A 342 14.26 2.63 7.04
CA LEU A 342 14.52 1.40 7.80
C LEU A 342 15.18 0.29 6.97
N ASP A 343 15.46 0.54 5.69
CA ASP A 343 15.94 -0.45 4.71
C ASP A 343 15.01 -1.65 4.52
N GLN A 344 13.74 -1.52 4.90
CA GLN A 344 12.73 -2.57 4.72
C GLN A 344 12.21 -2.58 3.28
N GLN A 345 11.72 -3.73 2.85
CA GLN A 345 11.48 -4.05 1.44
C GLN A 345 10.03 -3.94 1.02
N GLY A 346 9.10 -3.72 1.95
CA GLY A 346 7.69 -3.71 1.61
C GLY A 346 6.76 -3.26 2.72
N ILE A 347 5.50 -3.12 2.32
CA ILE A 347 4.39 -2.71 3.17
C ILE A 347 3.22 -3.71 3.06
N GLU A 348 2.59 -4.02 4.20
CA GLU A 348 1.41 -4.85 4.31
C GLU A 348 0.24 -4.02 4.83
N PHE A 349 -0.94 -4.23 4.24
CA PHE A 349 -2.18 -3.66 4.74
C PHE A 349 -3.32 -4.69 4.73
N TRP A 350 -3.87 -4.89 5.93
CA TRP A 350 -4.75 -6.01 6.23
C TRP A 350 -6.05 -6.04 5.41
N ASN A 351 -6.56 -4.90 4.89
CA ASN A 351 -7.79 -4.90 4.09
C ASN A 351 -7.98 -3.65 3.21
N THR A 352 -8.47 -3.81 1.98
CA THR A 352 -8.82 -2.68 1.09
C THR A 352 -10.31 -2.63 0.76
N ALA A 353 -11.19 -2.84 1.75
CA ALA A 353 -12.63 -2.88 1.53
C ALA A 353 -13.21 -1.56 0.99
N ALA A 354 -14.35 -1.65 0.32
CA ALA A 354 -15.13 -0.48 -0.03
C ALA A 354 -16.05 -0.06 1.12
N ALA A 355 -16.05 1.23 1.44
CA ALA A 355 -17.02 1.83 2.32
C ALA A 355 -18.42 1.84 1.65
N PRO A 356 -19.52 1.83 2.43
CA PRO A 356 -20.85 1.50 1.91
C PRO A 356 -21.39 2.36 0.77
N SER A 357 -21.05 3.66 0.72
CA SER A 357 -21.48 4.58 -0.34
C SER A 357 -20.61 5.84 -0.37
N VAL A 358 -20.81 6.74 -1.34
CA VAL A 358 -19.97 7.93 -1.56
C VAL A 358 -19.71 8.77 -0.30
N LEU A 359 -20.70 8.91 0.59
CA LEU A 359 -20.62 9.78 1.78
C LEU A 359 -20.39 9.03 3.10
N VAL A 360 -20.48 7.69 3.10
CA VAL A 360 -20.48 6.88 4.31
C VAL A 360 -19.13 6.18 4.45
N PRO A 361 -18.25 6.62 5.36
CA PRO A 361 -16.95 5.98 5.56
C PRO A 361 -17.07 4.70 6.39
N LYS A 362 -16.11 3.78 6.22
CA LYS A 362 -15.97 2.61 7.09
C LYS A 362 -15.17 2.98 8.33
N LYS A 363 -15.42 2.29 9.44
CA LYS A 363 -14.60 2.37 10.66
C LYS A 363 -14.27 0.99 11.18
N PHE A 364 -13.15 0.87 11.87
CA PHE A 364 -12.71 -0.35 12.53
C PHE A 364 -12.24 -0.04 13.97
N GLY A 365 -12.31 -1.02 14.87
CA GLY A 365 -11.74 -0.93 16.22
C GLY A 365 -12.15 0.27 17.08
N GLY A 366 -13.29 0.93 16.81
CA GLY A 366 -13.72 2.14 17.50
C GLY A 366 -13.88 3.35 16.57
N ASN A 367 -13.23 4.48 16.90
CA ASN A 367 -13.25 5.75 16.15
C ASN A 367 -12.10 5.85 15.13
N VAL A 368 -11.66 4.73 14.56
CA VAL A 368 -10.62 4.70 13.53
C VAL A 368 -11.28 4.63 12.16
N TRP A 369 -11.38 5.78 11.49
CA TRP A 369 -12.06 5.91 10.20
C TRP A 369 -11.14 5.57 9.03
N GLY A 370 -11.64 4.75 8.11
CA GLY A 370 -10.91 4.30 6.91
C GLY A 370 -9.94 3.14 7.12
N ASP A 371 -9.73 2.69 8.36
CA ASP A 371 -8.93 1.49 8.59
C ASP A 371 -9.59 0.25 7.95
N GLY A 372 -8.79 -0.53 7.23
CA GLY A 372 -9.25 -1.62 6.37
C GLY A 372 -10.07 -1.19 5.14
N SER A 373 -10.04 0.09 4.73
CA SER A 373 -10.80 0.60 3.59
C SER A 373 -10.06 1.66 2.78
N LEU A 374 -9.95 1.45 1.47
CA LEU A 374 -9.34 2.41 0.53
C LEU A 374 -10.27 2.84 -0.60
N PHE A 375 -11.48 2.29 -0.64
CA PHE A 375 -12.47 2.56 -1.66
C PHE A 375 -13.81 2.97 -1.04
N TYR A 376 -14.66 3.57 -1.87
CA TYR A 376 -16.09 3.77 -1.62
C TYR A 376 -16.88 3.06 -2.71
N ARG A 377 -18.07 2.54 -2.38
CA ARG A 377 -18.98 2.00 -3.40
C ARG A 377 -19.62 3.16 -4.17
N GLY A 378 -19.40 3.21 -5.47
CA GLY A 378 -20.11 4.08 -6.39
C GLY A 378 -21.39 3.41 -6.86
N LEU A 379 -22.49 3.63 -6.14
CA LEU A 379 -23.78 3.02 -6.44
C LEU A 379 -24.39 3.60 -7.73
N LYS A 380 -25.20 2.81 -8.45
CA LYS A 380 -25.79 3.23 -9.72
C LYS A 380 -26.67 4.46 -9.56
N GLU A 381 -27.50 4.43 -8.53
CA GLU A 381 -28.50 5.46 -8.20
C GLU A 381 -27.81 6.77 -7.76
N GLU A 382 -26.64 6.66 -7.14
CA GLU A 382 -25.83 7.78 -6.68
C GLU A 382 -25.07 8.48 -7.82
N LEU A 383 -24.63 7.70 -8.82
CA LEU A 383 -23.81 8.16 -9.93
C LEU A 383 -24.63 8.45 -11.22
N GLY A 384 -25.87 7.99 -11.27
CA GLY A 384 -26.92 8.40 -12.21
C GLY A 384 -26.84 7.81 -13.62
N ILE A 385 -25.72 7.19 -14.05
CA ILE A 385 -25.55 6.71 -15.43
C ILE A 385 -24.56 5.52 -15.53
N VAL A 386 -24.22 4.86 -14.42
CA VAL A 386 -23.26 3.75 -14.46
C VAL A 386 -23.97 2.41 -14.67
N GLU A 387 -23.50 1.62 -15.63
CA GLU A 387 -24.05 0.29 -15.96
C GLU A 387 -23.82 -0.73 -14.83
N ARG A 388 -22.92 -0.41 -13.88
CA ARG A 388 -22.49 -1.23 -12.75
C ARG A 388 -21.95 -0.37 -11.61
N GLU A 389 -21.83 -0.95 -10.43
CA GLU A 389 -21.09 -0.31 -9.33
C GLU A 389 -19.60 -0.17 -9.68
N ILE A 390 -19.00 0.94 -9.26
CA ILE A 390 -17.57 1.20 -9.44
C ILE A 390 -16.89 1.38 -8.08
N ALA A 391 -15.65 0.88 -7.96
CA ALA A 391 -14.81 1.13 -6.80
C ALA A 391 -14.24 2.56 -6.92
N LEU A 392 -14.77 3.49 -6.11
CA LEU A 392 -14.33 4.87 -6.09
C LEU A 392 -13.09 4.99 -5.20
N PRO A 393 -11.98 5.56 -5.68
CA PRO A 393 -10.77 5.68 -4.88
C PRO A 393 -10.95 6.67 -3.73
N SER A 394 -10.24 6.45 -2.64
CA SER A 394 -10.01 7.44 -1.58
C SER A 394 -8.86 8.39 -1.95
N ILE A 395 -8.81 9.57 -1.31
CA ILE A 395 -7.64 10.45 -1.35
C ILE A 395 -6.42 9.71 -0.81
N ARG A 396 -6.59 8.93 0.27
CA ARG A 396 -5.52 8.13 0.88
C ARG A 396 -4.88 7.16 -0.10
N LEU A 397 -5.66 6.50 -0.97
CA LEU A 397 -5.13 5.63 -2.02
C LEU A 397 -4.24 6.40 -3.03
N LYS A 398 -4.62 7.63 -3.40
CA LYS A 398 -3.81 8.49 -4.28
C LYS A 398 -2.50 8.90 -3.62
N ILE A 399 -2.57 9.33 -2.36
CA ILE A 399 -1.41 9.75 -1.59
C ILE A 399 -0.45 8.57 -1.36
N LEU A 400 -0.99 7.38 -1.07
CA LEU A 400 -0.18 6.18 -0.89
C LEU A 400 0.57 5.82 -2.17
N ARG A 401 -0.11 5.80 -3.34
CA ARG A 401 0.56 5.60 -4.64
C ARG A 401 1.74 6.53 -4.81
N ASP A 402 1.52 7.81 -4.56
CA ASP A 402 2.59 8.77 -4.76
C ASP A 402 3.75 8.55 -3.74
N GLY A 403 3.48 8.05 -2.53
CA GLY A 403 4.52 7.62 -1.59
C GLY A 403 5.31 6.41 -2.09
N ILE A 404 4.63 5.45 -2.73
CA ILE A 404 5.28 4.33 -3.40
C ILE A 404 6.18 4.83 -4.54
N GLU A 405 5.73 5.81 -5.34
CA GLU A 405 6.57 6.44 -6.36
C GLU A 405 7.81 7.13 -5.79
N ASP A 406 7.70 7.76 -4.61
CA ASP A 406 8.87 8.33 -3.93
C ASP A 406 9.88 7.27 -3.52
N PHE A 407 9.41 6.16 -2.98
CA PHE A 407 10.27 5.01 -2.68
C PHE A 407 11.02 4.57 -3.93
N GLU A 408 10.34 4.46 -5.08
CA GLU A 408 10.99 4.08 -6.33
C GLU A 408 12.01 5.09 -6.83
N LEU A 409 11.72 6.40 -6.72
CA LEU A 409 12.71 7.44 -7.03
C LEU A 409 13.95 7.33 -6.14
N LEU A 410 13.75 7.12 -4.84
CA LEU A 410 14.85 6.91 -3.90
C LEU A 410 15.60 5.60 -4.16
N ALA A 411 14.92 4.53 -4.61
CA ALA A 411 15.53 3.26 -4.97
C ALA A 411 16.37 3.37 -6.24
N LEU A 412 15.87 4.09 -7.26
CA LEU A 412 16.64 4.45 -8.45
C LEU A 412 17.87 5.27 -8.06
N LEU A 413 17.69 6.28 -7.19
CA LEU A 413 18.80 7.13 -6.78
C LEU A 413 19.81 6.34 -5.95
N ARG A 414 19.37 5.39 -5.11
CA ARG A 414 20.25 4.50 -4.35
C ARG A 414 21.19 3.70 -5.25
N LYS A 415 20.70 3.24 -6.41
CA LYS A 415 21.54 2.51 -7.40
C LYS A 415 22.62 3.40 -8.02
N LYS A 416 22.36 4.71 -8.14
CA LYS A 416 23.27 5.70 -8.75
C LYS A 416 24.23 6.33 -7.73
N ASP A 417 23.69 6.78 -6.60
CA ASP A 417 24.37 7.44 -5.50
C ASP A 417 23.67 7.08 -4.16
N PRO A 418 24.12 6.00 -3.49
CA PRO A 418 23.56 5.56 -2.22
C PRO A 418 23.64 6.63 -1.12
N ALA A 419 24.72 7.42 -1.10
CA ALA A 419 24.95 8.43 -0.07
C ALA A 419 23.97 9.60 -0.22
N LEU A 420 23.77 10.09 -1.45
CA LEU A 420 22.78 11.13 -1.73
C LEU A 420 21.35 10.63 -1.49
N ALA A 421 21.02 9.41 -1.89
CA ALA A 421 19.69 8.85 -1.65
C ALA A 421 19.36 8.78 -0.16
N LYS A 422 20.31 8.31 0.66
CA LYS A 422 20.19 8.30 2.13
C LYS A 422 20.05 9.72 2.68
N LYS A 423 20.91 10.65 2.26
CA LYS A 423 20.86 12.05 2.69
C LYS A 423 19.50 12.71 2.39
N LEU A 424 18.95 12.47 1.20
CA LEU A 424 17.66 13.05 0.80
C LEU A 424 16.49 12.38 1.52
N CYS A 425 16.52 11.06 1.71
CA CYS A 425 15.56 10.39 2.59
C CYS A 425 15.59 10.99 4.00
N HIS A 426 16.79 11.23 4.55
CA HIS A 426 17.00 11.87 5.86
C HIS A 426 16.57 13.34 5.96
N ARG A 427 16.13 13.98 4.86
CA ARG A 427 15.41 15.27 4.96
C ARG A 427 13.95 15.08 5.37
N MET A 428 13.38 13.92 5.05
CA MET A 428 11.99 13.57 5.34
C MET A 428 11.86 12.63 6.52
N VAL A 429 12.75 11.64 6.67
CA VAL A 429 12.71 10.64 7.74
C VAL A 429 14.12 10.37 8.25
N GLN A 430 14.38 10.66 9.53
CA GLN A 430 15.65 10.37 10.18
C GLN A 430 15.52 9.28 11.21
N GLU A 431 16.46 8.33 11.15
CA GLU A 431 16.79 7.46 12.27
C GLU A 431 17.97 8.09 13.03
N THR A 432 17.70 8.54 14.25
CA THR A 432 18.70 9.24 15.06
C THR A 432 18.72 8.71 16.48
N LYS A 433 19.90 8.67 17.09
CA LYS A 433 20.04 8.33 18.51
C LYS A 433 19.68 9.50 19.41
N ASP A 434 19.83 10.73 18.93
CA ASP A 434 19.51 11.93 19.68
C ASP A 434 18.21 12.55 19.16
N TYR A 435 17.46 13.19 20.05
CA TYR A 435 16.28 13.93 19.65
C TYR A 435 16.69 15.17 18.84
N ASP A 436 16.52 15.10 17.51
CA ASP A 436 16.87 16.20 16.62
C ASP A 436 15.76 17.27 16.60
N LYS A 437 16.02 18.39 17.29
CA LYS A 437 15.15 19.57 17.37
C LYS A 437 15.18 20.43 16.10
N SER A 438 16.06 20.12 15.13
CA SER A 438 16.19 20.89 13.89
C SER A 438 15.12 20.53 12.84
N PHE A 439 14.37 19.43 13.04
CA PHE A 439 13.15 19.15 12.29
C PHE A 439 12.06 20.15 12.68
N ALA A 440 11.39 20.75 11.69
CA ALA A 440 10.44 21.82 11.92
C ALA A 440 9.19 21.31 12.68
N ALA A 441 8.69 22.10 13.64
CA ALA A 441 7.39 21.81 14.25
C ALA A 441 6.27 21.89 13.20
N PRO A 442 5.28 20.96 13.15
CA PRO A 442 5.01 19.89 14.09
C PRO A 442 5.68 18.60 13.65
N VAL A 443 6.84 18.34 14.23
CA VAL A 443 7.51 17.06 14.11
C VAL A 443 6.57 15.99 14.67
N GLN A 444 6.29 14.98 13.85
CA GLN A 444 5.58 13.80 14.30
C GLN A 444 6.65 12.83 14.84
N HIS A 445 6.61 12.58 16.15
CA HIS A 445 7.64 11.82 16.84
C HIS A 445 7.17 10.41 17.13
N MET A 446 8.04 9.45 16.84
CA MET A 446 7.96 8.12 17.43
C MET A 446 9.36 7.65 17.85
N SER A 447 9.47 7.32 19.13
CA SER A 447 10.70 6.88 19.80
C SER A 447 10.65 5.37 19.94
N TRP A 448 11.79 4.68 19.87
CA TRP A 448 11.96 3.35 20.43
C TRP A 448 13.05 3.33 21.48
N ASN A 449 12.75 2.77 22.66
CA ASN A 449 13.54 1.76 23.38
C ASN A 449 13.24 1.69 24.91
N TRP A 450 12.90 0.48 25.38
CA TRP A 450 13.36 -0.14 26.63
C TRP A 450 13.59 -1.62 26.29
N ASN A 451 14.84 -2.11 26.33
CA ASN A 451 15.12 -3.53 26.09
C ASN A 451 15.46 -4.23 27.42
N ARG A 452 14.75 -5.31 27.75
CA ARG A 452 15.06 -6.20 28.87
C ARG A 452 16.01 -7.30 28.39
N ASP A 453 17.31 -7.07 28.42
CA ASP A 453 18.34 -8.09 28.17
C ASP A 453 18.72 -8.88 29.44
N GLY A 454 17.94 -8.73 30.53
CA GLY A 454 18.21 -9.36 31.81
C GLY A 454 19.35 -8.71 32.62
N LYS A 455 19.93 -7.59 32.15
CA LYS A 455 21.00 -6.84 32.86
C LYS A 455 20.54 -5.49 33.41
N GLY A 456 19.23 -5.30 33.53
CA GLY A 456 18.60 -4.07 34.01
C GLY A 456 18.23 -3.11 32.89
N ASP A 457 17.49 -2.07 33.25
CA ASP A 457 17.00 -1.07 32.32
C ASP A 457 18.15 -0.17 31.86
N ARG A 458 18.49 -0.21 30.56
CA ARG A 458 19.44 0.73 29.96
C ARG A 458 18.84 1.39 28.72
N GLN A 459 18.91 2.71 28.70
CA GLN A 459 18.54 3.56 27.58
C GLN A 459 19.57 3.35 26.44
N VAL A 460 19.12 2.97 25.25
CA VAL A 460 19.93 3.10 24.02
C VAL A 460 19.08 3.89 23.03
N PRO A 461 19.45 5.12 22.65
CA PRO A 461 18.45 6.05 22.16
C PRO A 461 18.30 5.92 20.64
N GLY A 462 17.06 6.10 20.15
CA GLY A 462 16.64 5.89 18.76
C GLY A 462 15.27 6.52 18.49
N PHE A 463 15.19 7.42 17.51
CA PHE A 463 13.98 8.10 17.08
C PHE A 463 13.83 8.01 15.57
N VAL A 464 12.59 7.82 15.11
CA VAL A 464 12.19 7.97 13.72
C VAL A 464 11.41 9.26 13.75
N ILE A 465 12.07 10.28 13.24
CA ILE A 465 11.55 11.63 13.16
C ILE A 465 11.24 11.89 11.70
N TRP A 466 10.06 12.45 11.41
CA TRP A 466 9.76 12.86 10.05
C TRP A 466 9.19 14.25 9.93
N GLU A 467 9.49 14.83 8.77
CA GLU A 467 9.01 16.13 8.35
C GLU A 467 7.60 16.01 7.77
N SER A 468 6.71 16.91 8.19
CA SER A 468 5.32 16.92 7.73
C SER A 468 4.99 18.01 6.70
N SER A 469 5.94 18.90 6.41
CA SER A 469 5.82 19.97 5.42
C SER A 469 5.68 19.43 3.98
N ALA A 470 4.64 19.91 3.29
CA ALA A 470 4.45 19.63 1.87
C ALA A 470 5.52 20.33 1.02
N GLU A 471 5.99 21.51 1.44
CA GLU A 471 7.06 22.27 0.81
C GLU A 471 8.37 21.48 0.88
N ARG A 472 8.76 20.97 2.05
CA ARG A 472 9.96 20.12 2.18
C ARG A 472 9.85 18.85 1.34
N LEU A 473 8.68 18.21 1.31
CA LEU A 473 8.46 17.04 0.46
C LEU A 473 8.70 17.38 -1.02
N ALA A 474 8.14 18.49 -1.50
CA ALA A 474 8.30 18.94 -2.87
C ALA A 474 9.77 19.25 -3.21
N GLU A 475 10.46 20.01 -2.35
CA GLU A 475 11.90 20.29 -2.48
C GLU A 475 12.76 19.02 -2.47
N THR A 476 12.40 18.05 -1.63
CA THR A 476 13.15 16.80 -1.50
C THR A 476 12.94 15.93 -2.72
N ARG A 477 11.70 15.78 -3.22
CA ARG A 477 11.41 15.07 -4.48
C ARG A 477 12.14 15.71 -5.66
N ALA A 478 12.13 17.04 -5.76
CA ALA A 478 12.86 17.76 -6.80
C ALA A 478 14.37 17.48 -6.74
N ALA A 479 14.96 17.48 -5.53
CA ALA A 479 16.37 17.13 -5.35
C ALA A 479 16.69 15.67 -5.72
N VAL A 480 15.79 14.73 -5.42
CA VAL A 480 15.94 13.32 -5.84
C VAL A 480 15.93 13.22 -7.38
N ALA A 481 14.97 13.88 -8.02
CA ALA A 481 14.86 13.91 -9.48
C ALA A 481 16.06 14.62 -10.15
N ALA A 482 16.57 15.69 -9.56
CA ALA A 482 17.79 16.38 -9.99
C ALA A 482 19.01 15.44 -9.89
N GLY A 483 19.18 14.73 -8.77
CA GLY A 483 20.25 13.74 -8.60
C GLY A 483 20.20 12.61 -9.64
N LEU A 484 19.00 12.19 -10.04
CA LEU A 484 18.79 11.17 -11.07
C LEU A 484 19.07 11.69 -12.49
N SER A 485 18.50 12.84 -12.86
CA SER A 485 18.60 13.41 -14.21
C SER A 485 19.91 14.16 -14.49
N GLY A 486 20.65 14.57 -13.45
CA GLY A 486 21.81 15.46 -13.59
C GLY A 486 21.44 16.93 -13.88
N ARG A 487 20.15 17.25 -13.99
CA ARG A 487 19.64 18.63 -14.09
C ARG A 487 19.80 19.30 -12.72
N LYS A 488 20.58 20.39 -12.67
CA LYS A 488 20.79 21.19 -11.45
C LYS A 488 19.63 22.13 -11.18
#